data_AF-A0A671L0G1-F1
#
_entry.id   AF-A0A671L0G1-F1
#
_cell.length_a   1.000
_cell.length_b   1.000
_cell.length_c   1.000
_cell.angle_alpha   90.00
_cell.angle_beta   90.00
_cell.angle_gamma   90.00
#
_symmetry.space_group_name_H-M   'P 1'
#
loop_
_entity.id
_entity.type
_entity.pdbx_description
1 polymer ?
#
loop_
_entity_poly.entity_id
_entity_poly.type
_entity_poly.pdbx_seq_one_letter_code
_entity_poly.pdbx_strand_id
1 'polypeptide(L)'
;MLGGGFKSERLRVNLRLVINRLKLLEKKKTELAQKARKEIADYLSAGKDERARIRVEHIIREDYLVEAMEILELYCDLLLTRFGLIQSMK
;
A
#
# COMPACT_ATOMS: atom_id res chain seq x y z
N MET A 1 -2.93 36.59 -11.61
CA MET A 1 -3.36 35.47 -12.48
C MET A 1 -3.22 34.17 -11.70
N LEU A 2 -4.26 33.79 -10.96
CA LEU A 2 -4.27 32.60 -10.09
C LEU A 2 -5.04 31.50 -10.80
N GLY A 3 -4.36 30.45 -11.28
CA GLY A 3 -5.00 29.43 -12.10
C GLY A 3 -4.22 28.12 -12.17
N GLY A 4 -3.97 27.50 -11.03
CA GLY A 4 -3.61 26.08 -10.98
C GLY A 4 -4.86 25.21 -11.15
N GLY A 5 -5.40 25.13 -12.37
CA GLY A 5 -6.60 24.35 -12.67
C GLY A 5 -6.36 22.83 -12.68
N PHE A 6 -7.44 22.05 -12.62
CA PHE A 6 -7.42 20.60 -12.76
C PHE A 6 -6.81 20.19 -14.10
N LYS A 7 -5.75 19.38 -14.07
CA LYS A 7 -5.09 18.83 -15.27
C LYS A 7 -5.42 17.34 -15.37
N SER A 8 -6.40 17.00 -16.20
CA SER A 8 -6.90 15.62 -16.34
C SER A 8 -5.80 14.64 -16.76
N GLU A 9 -5.01 14.94 -17.79
CA GLU A 9 -3.92 14.02 -18.19
C GLU A 9 -2.88 13.81 -17.08
N ARG A 10 -2.59 14.84 -16.27
CA ARG A 10 -1.69 14.68 -15.10
C ARG A 10 -2.29 13.72 -14.07
N LEU A 11 -3.59 13.78 -13.81
CA LEU A 11 -4.27 12.83 -12.94
C LEU A 11 -4.19 11.41 -13.51
N ARG A 12 -4.50 11.21 -14.79
CA ARG A 12 -4.45 9.89 -15.44
C ARG A 12 -3.06 9.25 -15.33
N VAL A 13 -2.02 10.01 -15.63
CA VAL A 13 -0.62 9.53 -15.53
C VAL A 13 -0.29 9.17 -14.07
N ASN A 14 -0.63 10.04 -13.12
CA ASN A 14 -0.35 9.79 -11.71
C ASN A 14 -1.10 8.58 -11.16
N LEU A 15 -2.36 8.34 -11.55
CA LEU A 15 -3.11 7.15 -11.13
C LEU A 15 -2.40 5.86 -11.59
N ARG A 16 -1.91 5.81 -12.83
CA ARG A 16 -1.13 4.66 -13.32
C ARG A 16 0.18 4.46 -12.56
N LEU A 17 0.87 5.57 -12.24
CA LEU A 17 2.10 5.52 -11.45
C LEU A 17 1.83 5.02 -10.02
N VAL A 18 0.73 5.45 -9.40
CA VAL A 18 0.32 5.01 -8.06
C VAL A 18 0.03 3.52 -8.06
N ILE A 19 -0.78 3.01 -9.01
CA ILE A 19 -1.07 1.57 -9.12
C ILE A 19 0.22 0.75 -9.21
N ASN A 20 1.13 1.11 -10.12
CA ASN A 20 2.40 0.40 -10.27
C ASN A 20 3.26 0.47 -8.99
N ARG A 21 3.21 1.59 -8.27
CA ARG A 21 3.94 1.77 -7.03
C ARG A 21 3.36 0.93 -5.89
N LEU A 22 2.04 0.84 -5.78
CA LEU A 22 1.35 0.05 -4.77
C LEU A 22 1.68 -1.44 -4.93
N LYS A 23 1.52 -2.01 -6.14
CA LYS A 23 1.94 -3.39 -6.46
C LYS A 23 3.36 -3.73 -6.03
N LEU A 24 4.30 -2.82 -6.30
CA LEU A 24 5.70 -3.01 -5.93
C LEU A 24 5.90 -2.98 -4.41
N LEU A 25 5.21 -2.07 -3.72
CA LEU A 25 5.29 -1.94 -2.27
C LEU A 25 4.64 -3.11 -1.56
N GLU A 26 3.47 -3.57 -2.02
CA GLU A 26 2.79 -4.76 -1.53
C GLU A 26 3.72 -5.96 -1.58
N LYS A 27 4.26 -6.31 -2.76
CA LYS A 27 5.19 -7.43 -2.90
C LYS A 27 6.40 -7.31 -1.97
N LYS A 28 7.02 -6.13 -1.92
CA LYS A 28 8.18 -5.88 -1.05
C LYS A 28 7.82 -6.06 0.43
N LYS A 29 6.66 -5.56 0.86
CA LYS A 29 6.21 -5.60 2.25
C LYS A 29 5.85 -7.03 2.66
N THR A 30 5.17 -7.79 1.80
CA THR A 30 4.87 -9.21 2.02
C THR A 30 6.14 -10.05 2.19
N GLU A 31 7.16 -9.84 1.34
CA GLU A 31 8.45 -10.53 1.47
C GLU A 31 9.18 -10.18 2.79
N LEU A 32 9.14 -8.90 3.20
CA LEU A 32 9.72 -8.46 4.47
C LEU A 32 8.94 -9.04 5.68
N ALA A 33 7.62 -9.11 5.60
CA ALA A 33 6.78 -9.69 6.64
C ALA A 33 7.08 -11.18 6.83
N GLN A 34 7.30 -11.94 5.76
CA GLN A 34 7.72 -13.35 5.86
C GLN A 34 9.07 -13.50 6.61
N LYS A 35 10.06 -12.64 6.30
CA LYS A 35 11.34 -12.65 7.02
C LYS A 35 11.16 -12.29 8.50
N ALA A 36 10.34 -11.28 8.80
CA ALA A 36 10.07 -10.87 10.17
C ALA A 36 9.34 -11.95 10.99
N ARG A 37 8.45 -12.75 10.37
CA ARG A 37 7.81 -13.90 11.04
C ARG A 37 8.83 -14.97 11.44
N LYS A 38 9.88 -15.19 10.65
CA LYS A 38 10.99 -16.07 11.02
C LYS A 38 11.76 -15.53 12.24
N GLU A 39 12.05 -14.23 12.28
CA GLU A 39 12.69 -13.60 13.44
C GLU A 39 11.87 -13.77 14.74
N ILE A 40 10.54 -13.74 14.64
CA ILE A 40 9.65 -14.03 15.79
C ILE A 40 9.84 -15.47 16.26
N ALA A 41 9.88 -16.44 15.34
CA ALA A 41 10.13 -17.84 15.71
C ALA A 41 11.48 -18.01 16.42
N ASP A 42 12.51 -17.28 15.98
CA ASP A 42 13.83 -17.27 16.64
C ASP A 42 13.76 -16.65 18.04
N TYR A 43 12.98 -15.58 18.24
CA TYR A 43 12.78 -14.98 19.57
C TYR A 43 12.02 -15.92 20.51
N LEU A 44 10.97 -16.59 20.05
CA LEU A 44 10.21 -17.55 20.84
C LEU A 44 11.07 -18.76 21.21
N SER A 45 11.86 -19.28 20.27
CA SER A 45 12.78 -20.40 20.52
C SER A 45 13.88 -20.04 21.55
N ALA A 46 14.25 -18.76 21.62
CA ALA A 46 15.19 -18.24 22.60
C ALA A 46 14.53 -17.81 23.94
N GLY A 47 13.23 -18.04 24.13
CA GLY A 47 12.48 -17.68 25.34
C GLY A 47 12.27 -16.18 25.54
N LYS A 48 12.37 -15.36 24.47
CA LYS A 48 12.27 -13.89 24.51
C LYS A 48 10.85 -13.40 24.19
N ASP A 49 9.88 -13.83 24.98
CA ASP A 49 8.45 -13.61 24.71
C ASP A 49 8.06 -12.14 24.62
N GLU A 50 8.57 -11.28 25.51
CA GLU A 50 8.26 -9.85 25.50
C GLU A 50 8.74 -9.18 24.20
N ARG A 51 9.93 -9.54 23.73
CA ARG A 51 10.47 -9.03 22.48
C ARG A 51 9.70 -9.57 21.27
N ALA A 52 9.26 -10.82 21.33
CA ALA A 52 8.40 -11.42 20.31
C ALA A 52 7.04 -10.70 20.23
N ARG A 53 6.44 -10.34 21.38
CA ARG A 53 5.19 -9.54 21.44
C ARG A 53 5.34 -8.18 20.78
N ILE A 54 6.37 -7.42 21.14
CA ILE A 54 6.62 -6.10 20.52
C ILE A 54 6.86 -6.25 19.01
N ARG A 55 7.58 -7.30 18.59
CA ARG A 55 7.87 -7.53 17.16
C ARG A 55 6.60 -7.92 16.38
N VAL A 56 5.70 -8.72 16.95
CA VAL A 56 4.47 -9.15 16.26
C VAL A 56 3.52 -7.98 16.02
N GLU A 57 3.42 -7.01 16.94
CA GLU A 57 2.61 -5.81 16.72
C GLU A 57 3.05 -5.00 15.48
N HIS A 58 4.35 -4.97 15.20
CA HIS A 58 4.86 -4.33 14.00
C HIS A 58 4.46 -5.10 12.74
N ILE A 59 4.52 -6.43 12.76
CA ILE A 59 4.08 -7.26 11.63
C ILE A 59 2.59 -7.07 11.36
N ILE A 60 1.74 -7.07 12.40
CA ILE A 60 0.29 -6.87 12.26
C ILE A 60 -0.01 -5.52 11.60
N ARG A 61 0.70 -4.45 11.99
CA ARG A 61 0.55 -3.13 11.37
C ARG A 61 0.97 -3.12 9.90
N GLU A 62 2.03 -3.84 9.56
CA GLU A 62 2.50 -3.96 8.18
C GLU A 62 1.55 -4.80 7.32
N ASP A 63 0.96 -5.86 7.87
CA ASP A 63 -0.06 -6.66 7.19
C ASP A 63 -1.29 -5.79 6.86
N TYR A 64 -1.82 -5.03 7.83
CA TYR A 64 -2.92 -4.09 7.58
C TYR A 64 -2.58 -3.01 6.56
N LEU A 65 -1.32 -2.56 6.52
CA LEU A 65 -0.88 -1.59 5.53
C LEU A 65 -0.85 -2.19 4.12
N VAL A 66 -0.51 -3.46 3.96
CA VAL A 66 -0.62 -4.18 2.68
C VAL A 66 -2.08 -4.26 2.23
N GLU A 67 -2.99 -4.67 3.11
CA GLU A 67 -4.42 -4.72 2.79
C GLU A 67 -4.97 -3.34 2.39
N ALA A 68 -4.55 -2.28 3.08
CA ALA A 68 -4.94 -0.92 2.74
C ALA A 68 -4.40 -0.47 1.37
N MET A 69 -3.19 -0.90 1.00
CA MET A 69 -2.63 -0.61 -0.33
C MET A 69 -3.44 -1.29 -1.43
N GLU A 70 -3.86 -2.54 -1.25
CA GLU A 70 -4.69 -3.28 -2.20
C GLU A 70 -6.04 -2.58 -2.44
N ILE A 71 -6.68 -2.09 -1.36
CA ILE A 71 -7.93 -1.31 -1.46
C ILE A 71 -7.71 -0.01 -2.25
N LEU A 72 -6.63 0.71 -1.96
CA LEU A 72 -6.30 1.95 -2.67
C LEU A 72 -5.96 1.70 -4.14
N GLU A 73 -5.30 0.60 -4.45
CA GLU A 73 -5.03 0.18 -5.83
C GLU A 73 -6.35 -0.02 -6.58
N LEU A 74 -7.27 -0.79 -6.00
CA LEU A 74 -8.59 -1.04 -6.58
C LEU A 74 -9.34 0.26 -6.87
N TYR A 75 -9.30 1.23 -5.95
CA TYR A 75 -9.91 2.54 -6.18
C TYR A 75 -9.21 3.35 -7.27
N CYS A 76 -7.89 3.32 -7.34
CA CYS A 76 -7.15 3.99 -8.41
C CYS A 76 -7.51 3.41 -9.78
N ASP A 77 -7.65 2.09 -9.87
CA ASP A 77 -8.03 1.41 -11.10
C ASP A 77 -9.50 1.68 -11.49
N LEU A 78 -10.40 1.72 -10.51
CA LEU A 78 -11.79 2.12 -10.71
C LEU A 78 -11.89 3.56 -11.26
N LEU A 79 -11.13 4.50 -10.70
CA LEU A 79 -11.09 5.89 -11.16
C LEU A 79 -10.51 6.01 -12.57
N LEU A 80 -9.49 5.21 -12.92
CA LEU A 80 -8.97 5.14 -14.29
C LEU A 80 -9.97 4.55 -15.27
N THR A 81 -10.66 3.49 -14.87
CA THR A 81 -11.70 2.84 -15.69
C THR A 81 -12.86 3.80 -15.96
N ARG A 82 -13.25 4.60 -14.95
CA ARG A 82 -14.33 5.59 -15.05
C ARG A 82 -13.84 7.00 -15.38
N PHE A 83 -12.62 7.14 -15.91
CA PHE A 83 -11.98 8.44 -16.08
C PHE A 83 -12.74 9.39 -17.02
N GLY A 84 -13.47 8.85 -18.00
CA GLY A 84 -14.33 9.64 -18.88
C GLY A 84 -15.38 10.47 -18.11
N LEU A 85 -15.97 9.89 -17.05
CA LEU A 85 -16.95 10.58 -16.19
C LEU A 85 -16.30 11.73 -15.41
N ILE A 86 -15.08 11.52 -14.93
CA ILE A 86 -14.30 12.53 -14.18
C ILE A 86 -13.95 13.72 -15.08
N GLN A 87 -13.73 13.50 -16.37
CA GLN A 87 -13.48 14.58 -17.33
C GLN A 87 -14.75 15.33 -17.74
N SER A 88 -15.89 14.64 -17.80
CA SER A 88 -17.14 15.22 -18.32
C SER A 88 -17.99 15.92 -17.27
N MET A 89 -17.90 15.51 -16.00
CA MET A 89 -18.69 16.09 -14.91
C MET A 89 -17.93 17.28 -14.31
N LYS A 90 -18.59 18.44 -14.24
CA LYS A 90 -18.09 19.64 -13.55
C LYS A 90 -18.56 19.68 -12.10
#